data_AF-A0A1V3PXD8-F1
#
_entry.id   AF-A0A1V3PXD8-F1
#
_cell.length_a   1.000
_cell.length_b   1.000
_cell.length_c   1.000
_cell.angle_alpha   90.00
_cell.angle_beta   90.00
_cell.angle_gamma   90.00
#
_symmetry.space_group_name_H-M   'P 1'
#
loop_
_entity.id
_entity.type
_entity.pdbx_description
1 polymer ?
#
loop_
_entity_poly.entity_id
_entity_poly.type
_entity_poly.pdbx_seq_one_letter_code
_entity_poly.pdbx_strand_id
1 'polypeptide(L)' 'MDHAMLDVRPIANRFVVFDTEFNEPVMRFDNRPDAEAFLAEMTIAECNALLESWEAPEKPAQAA' A
#
# COMPACT_ATOMS: atom_id res chain seq x y z
N MET A 1 13.35 2.65 -5.08
CA MET A 1 12.76 1.74 -4.09
C MET A 1 11.63 1.06 -4.83
N ASP A 2 11.72 -0.24 -5.03
CA ASP A 2 10.57 -0.99 -5.54
C ASP A 2 9.49 -0.91 -4.47
N HIS A 3 8.31 -0.43 -4.85
CA HIS A 3 7.16 -0.39 -3.96
C HIS A 3 6.66 -1.82 -3.83
N ALA A 4 6.53 -2.34 -2.61
CA ALA A 4 5.94 -3.65 -2.38
C ALA A 4 4.53 -3.66 -2.99
N MET A 5 4.36 -4.29 -4.15
CA MET A 5 3.09 -4.30 -4.84
C MET A 5 2.23 -5.40 -4.22
N LEU A 6 1.11 -5.02 -3.61
CA LEU A 6 0.12 -5.97 -3.12
C LEU A 6 -0.86 -6.35 -4.23
N ASP A 7 -1.35 -7.59 -4.22
CA ASP A 7 -2.35 -8.09 -5.18
C ASP A 7 -3.35 -9.04 -4.50
N VAL A 8 -4.61 -9.00 -4.93
CA VAL A 8 -5.66 -9.89 -4.41
C VAL A 8 -5.84 -11.07 -5.37
N ARG A 9 -5.50 -12.27 -4.89
CA ARG A 9 -5.64 -13.51 -5.66
C ARG A 9 -6.74 -14.40 -5.11
N PRO A 10 -7.65 -14.93 -5.95
CA PRO A 10 -8.61 -15.94 -5.51
C PRO A 10 -7.92 -17.30 -5.33
N ILE A 11 -8.05 -17.91 -4.15
CA ILE A 11 -7.49 -19.24 -3.83
C ILE A 11 -8.53 -20.06 -3.07
N ALA A 12 -8.94 -21.20 -3.65
CA ALA A 12 -9.79 -22.20 -3.01
C ALA A 12 -11.00 -21.60 -2.24
N ASN A 13 -11.80 -20.80 -2.93
CA ASN A 13 -12.99 -20.09 -2.42
C ASN A 13 -12.70 -18.96 -1.41
N ARG A 14 -11.47 -18.50 -1.29
CA ARG A 14 -11.07 -17.34 -0.50
C ARG A 14 -10.32 -16.32 -1.36
N PHE A 15 -10.12 -15.13 -0.80
CA PHE A 15 -9.32 -14.07 -1.40
C PHE A 15 -8.09 -13.84 -0.54
N VAL A 16 -6.92 -13.82 -1.15
CA VAL A 16 -5.64 -13.71 -0.44
C VAL A 16 -4.89 -12.53 -1.00
N VAL A 17 -4.51 -11.62 -0.12
CA VAL A 17 -3.61 -10.52 -0.45
C VAL A 17 -2.18 -11.08 -0.43
N PHE A 18 -1.47 -10.92 -1.54
CA PHE A 18 -0.09 -11.33 -1.71
C PHE A 18 0.81 -10.13 -1.83
N ASP A 19 1.98 -10.24 -1.23
CA ASP A 19 3.14 -9.46 -1.62
C ASP A 19 3.65 -10.03 -2.96
N THR A 20 3.58 -9.24 -4.03
CA THR A 20 4.00 -9.69 -5.36
C THR A 20 5.51 -9.68 -5.55
N GLU A 21 6.27 -8.95 -4.72
CA GLU A 21 7.73 -8.90 -4.77
C GLU A 21 8.31 -10.21 -4.24
N PHE A 22 7.85 -10.66 -3.09
CA PHE A 22 8.30 -11.89 -2.45
C PHE A 22 7.42 -13.11 -2.81
N ASN A 23 6.31 -12.87 -3.50
CA ASN A 23 5.27 -13.87 -3.79
C ASN A 23 4.76 -14.58 -2.52
N GLU A 24 4.65 -13.81 -1.42
CA GLU A 24 4.27 -14.32 -0.11
C GLU A 24 2.82 -13.94 0.25
N PRO A 25 2.04 -14.85 0.84
CA PRO A 25 0.69 -14.54 1.30
C PRO A 25 0.75 -13.66 2.55
N VAL A 26 0.15 -12.46 2.47
CA VAL A 26 0.10 -11.50 3.57
C VAL A 26 -1.12 -11.76 4.45
N MET A 27 -2.32 -11.83 3.85
CA MET A 27 -3.57 -11.98 4.58
C MET A 27 -4.65 -12.69 3.76
N ARG A 28 -5.59 -13.36 4.43
CA ARG A 28 -6.69 -14.11 3.81
C ARG A 28 -8.04 -13.54 4.25
N PHE A 29 -8.99 -13.51 3.31
CA PHE A 29 -10.33 -13.00 3.45
C PHE A 29 -11.35 -13.97 2.88
N ASP A 30 -12.55 -14.00 3.45
CA ASP A 30 -13.64 -14.84 2.98
C ASP A 30 -14.38 -14.22 1.79
N ASN A 31 -14.26 -12.91 1.58
CA ASN A 31 -14.86 -12.20 0.44
C ASN A 31 -13.89 -11.20 -0.20
N ARG A 32 -14.18 -10.86 -1.46
CA ARG A 32 -13.33 -9.98 -2.27
C ARG A 32 -13.37 -8.52 -1.81
N PRO A 33 -14.53 -7.92 -1.50
CA PRO A 33 -14.57 -6.53 -1.06
C PRO A 33 -13.68 -6.24 0.16
N ASP A 34 -13.65 -7.14 1.14
CA ASP A 34 -12.80 -6.97 2.33
C ASP A 34 -11.31 -7.04 1.98
N ALA A 35 -10.91 -7.95 1.08
CA ALA A 35 -9.53 -8.04 0.61
C ALA A 35 -9.09 -6.79 -0.16
N GLU A 36 -9.98 -6.25 -1.01
CA GLU A 36 -9.72 -5.03 -1.77
C GLU A 36 -9.67 -3.79 -0.86
N ALA A 37 -10.54 -3.71 0.15
CA ALA A 37 -10.53 -2.64 1.14
C ALA A 37 -9.20 -2.63 1.93
N PHE A 38 -8.75 -3.80 2.39
CA PHE A 38 -7.47 -3.93 3.06
C PHE A 38 -6.28 -3.49 2.17
N LEU A 39 -6.27 -3.91 0.91
CA LEU A 39 -5.24 -3.50 -0.05
C LEU A 39 -5.23 -1.98 -0.26
N ALA A 40 -6.41 -1.36 -0.38
CA ALA A 40 -6.54 0.08 -0.51
C ALA A 40 -6.03 0.83 0.73
N GLU A 41 -6.38 0.36 1.94
CA GLU A 41 -5.90 0.95 3.19
C GLU A 41 -4.37 0.89 3.30
N MET A 42 -3.76 -0.25 2.97
CA MET A 42 -2.29 -0.39 2.95
C MET A 42 -1.63 0.57 1.94
N THR A 43 -2.18 0.64 0.72
CA THR A 43 -1.67 1.53 -0.33
C THR A 43 -1.74 3.00 0.11
N ILE A 44 -2.84 3.41 0.75
CA ILE A 44 -3.00 4.77 1.27
C ILE A 44 -1.99 5.05 2.38
N ALA A 45 -1.79 4.11 3.30
CA ALA A 45 -0.83 4.26 4.38
C ALA A 45 0.61 4.41 3.86
N GLU A 46 1.00 3.63 2.85
CA GLU A 46 2.31 3.74 2.20
C GLU A 46 2.49 5.09 1.48
N CYS A 47 1.49 5.51 0.71
CA CYS A 47 1.50 6.83 0.06
C CYS A 47 1.62 7.96 1.08
N ASN A 48 0.90 7.88 2.20
CA ASN A 48 0.98 8.89 3.26
C ASN A 48 2.37 8.91 3.90
N ALA A 49 2.97 7.74 4.19
CA ALA A 49 4.33 7.66 4.72
C ALA A 49 5.37 8.27 3.76
N LEU A 50 5.20 8.09 2.44
CA LEU A 50 6.05 8.71 1.45
C LEU A 50 5.89 10.23 1.43
N LEU A 51 4.65 10.73 1.48
CA LEU A 51 4.38 12.17 1.55
C LEU A 51 4.96 12.80 2.82
N GLU A 52 4.89 12.13 3.95
CA GLU A 52 5.51 12.58 5.21
C GLU A 52 7.04 12.62 5.12
N SER A 53 7.65 11.69 4.37
CA SER A 53 9.11 11.68 4.16
C SER A 53 9.61 12.79 3.23
N TRP A 54 8.71 13.44 2.49
CA TRP A 54 9.09 14.55 1.63
C TRP A 54 9.17 15.81 2.48
N GLU A 55 10.40 16.25 2.79
CA GLU A 55 10.63 17.58 3.36
C GLU A 55 10.06 18.63 2.39
N ALA A 56 9.24 19.54 2.91
CA ALA A 56 8.79 20.70 2.14
C ALA A 56 10.03 21.48 1.68
N PRO A 57 10.09 21.95 0.42
CA PRO A 57 11.19 22.81 0.00
C PRO A 57 11.25 24.01 0.94
N GLU A 58 12.43 24.28 1.51
CA GLU A 58 12.68 25.48 2.32
C GLU A 58 12.19 26.68 1.53
N LYS A 59 11.14 27.34 2.04
CA LYS A 59 10.62 28.55 1.43
C LYS A 59 11.75 29.57 1.46
N PRO A 60 12.25 30.09 0.32
CA PRO A 60 13.32 31.08 0.35
C PRO A 60 12.83 32.26 1.20
N ALA A 61 13.60 32.60 2.22
CA ALA A 61 13.31 33.73 3.09
C ALA A 61 13.12 34.96 2.20
N GLN A 62 11.88 35.45 2.11
CA GLN A 62 11.57 36.63 1.34
C GLN A 62 12.26 37.81 2.03
N ALA A 63 13.39 38.24 1.49
CA ALA A 63 14.12 39.40 1.96
C ALA A 63 13.18 40.62 1.89
N ALA A 64 13.02 41.27 3.05
CA ALA A 64 12.17 42.43 3.27
C ALA A 64 12.66 43.67 2.51
#